data_AF-A0A2E2BFY2-F1
#
_entry.id   AF-A0A2E2BFY2-F1
#
_cell.length_a   1.000
_cell.length_b   1.000
_cell.length_c   1.000
_cell.angle_alpha   90.00
_cell.angle_beta   90.00
_cell.angle_gamma   90.00
#
_symmetry.space_group_name_H-M   'P 1'
#
loop_
_entity.id
_entity.type
_entity.pdbx_description
1 polymer ?
#
loop_
_entity_poly.entity_id
_entity_poly.type
_entity_poly.pdbx_seq_one_letter_code
_entity_poly.pdbx_strand_id
1 'polypeptide(L)'
;MKNFVLIMMLSIVLANNQYPSESQINAMIKESMQLVWETAMESKETINQMTPHIREELLSNLCASAPNPSFHTHCDLSDSLSAVSGDATASVFVSDNDQNSWTENTSVDIIGTPGYENTWGAITSMPNINNSVWWYLSGSVASEALGLELGQATVSQSPYNMNNSWPTPNNLLATLANDNTGETGADQDIVTLKASYSDDRLYTSLNLAGSCCNEGGFFGPWNLYVIAIVNPDNIDNPVAYAYAYGNGGFGQLYPGIYKIEGDFLSGEVGDFGVLSTDFDYDLSGNSLHARSLLSTITEDSDWGPWPNSYNGVGLVGVTISAGLSGLSISTEILDTSDVGVLVMTTQNQTSNTAPILSDEAYEDGTLCVTYTDAENNLATMSDVAVDDMVFIMTPDSHLYSEGVSFCAEIGSGYNLATLWFSDGSENISLELELGEGCQSGDANGDGLVNVLDIVSTTNLILSEFGEYNPCSDVNADGDINVLDIVALVNLILGNRN
;
A
#
# COMPACT_ATOMS: atom_id res chain seq x y z
N MET A 1 -57.24 44.31 21.09
CA MET A 1 -55.97 44.41 21.85
C MET A 1 -55.14 43.13 21.79
N LYS A 2 -55.68 41.93 22.06
CA LYS A 2 -54.91 40.66 21.94
C LYS A 2 -54.27 40.42 20.56
N ASN A 3 -54.97 40.70 19.45
CA ASN A 3 -54.41 40.54 18.10
C ASN A 3 -53.34 41.59 17.75
N PHE A 4 -53.40 42.78 18.35
CA PHE A 4 -52.40 43.85 18.13
C PHE A 4 -51.11 43.57 18.90
N VAL A 5 -51.22 43.01 20.11
CA VAL A 5 -50.07 42.55 20.90
C VAL A 5 -49.39 41.34 20.24
N LEU A 6 -50.15 40.44 19.63
CA LEU A 6 -49.58 39.31 18.88
C LEU A 6 -48.80 39.77 17.64
N ILE A 7 -49.34 40.74 16.87
CA ILE A 7 -48.66 41.32 15.70
C ILE A 7 -47.43 42.12 16.13
N MET A 8 -47.50 42.85 17.25
CA MET A 8 -46.38 43.61 17.81
C MET A 8 -45.29 42.69 18.37
N MET A 9 -45.65 41.59 19.03
CA MET A 9 -44.69 40.55 19.45
C MET A 9 -44.08 39.83 18.25
N LEU A 10 -44.85 39.51 17.20
CA LEU A 10 -44.30 38.94 15.95
C LEU A 10 -43.31 39.88 15.28
N SER A 11 -43.60 41.19 15.26
CA SER A 11 -42.72 42.19 14.65
C SER A 11 -41.50 42.52 15.50
N ILE A 12 -41.56 42.39 16.83
CA ILE A 12 -40.39 42.50 17.71
C ILE A 12 -39.50 41.25 17.59
N VAL A 13 -40.09 40.06 17.45
CA VAL A 13 -39.32 38.82 17.18
C VAL A 13 -38.62 38.88 15.81
N LEU A 14 -39.27 39.45 14.78
CA LEU A 14 -38.65 39.70 13.47
C LEU A 14 -37.64 40.86 13.48
N ALA A 15 -37.76 41.81 14.41
CA ALA A 15 -36.81 42.93 14.54
C ALA A 15 -35.54 42.57 15.32
N ASN A 16 -35.58 41.52 16.16
CA ASN A 16 -34.42 41.04 16.92
C ASN A 16 -33.54 40.06 16.15
N ASN A 17 -34.05 39.42 15.09
CA ASN A 17 -33.27 38.57 14.21
C ASN A 17 -33.07 39.28 12.87
N GLN A 18 -31.99 40.04 12.75
CA GLN A 18 -31.61 40.64 11.48
C GLN A 18 -31.10 39.57 10.53
N TYR A 19 -31.66 39.56 9.32
CA TYR A 19 -31.09 38.84 8.21
C TYR A 19 -29.76 39.51 7.80
N PRO A 20 -28.67 38.75 7.60
CA PRO A 20 -27.41 39.31 7.12
C PRO A 20 -27.55 40.11 5.83
N SER A 21 -26.78 41.19 5.74
CA SER A 21 -26.61 41.95 4.51
C SER A 21 -25.74 41.19 3.51
N GLU A 22 -25.89 41.48 2.21
CA GLU A 22 -25.09 40.86 1.15
C GLU A 22 -23.57 40.93 1.39
N SER A 23 -23.07 42.03 1.97
CA SER A 23 -21.63 42.10 2.29
C SER A 23 -21.24 41.18 3.44
N GLN A 24 -22.11 40.98 4.43
CA GLN A 24 -21.86 40.02 5.51
C GLN A 24 -21.90 38.58 4.98
N ILE A 25 -22.79 38.30 4.02
CA ILE A 25 -22.87 37.00 3.35
C ILE A 25 -21.58 36.69 2.61
N ASN A 26 -21.15 37.59 1.73
CA ASN A 26 -19.91 37.41 0.96
C ASN A 26 -18.69 37.29 1.88
N ALA A 27 -18.68 38.01 3.01
CA ALA A 27 -17.61 37.92 4.00
C ALA A 27 -17.62 36.56 4.72
N MET A 28 -18.78 36.05 5.16
CA MET A 28 -18.89 34.71 5.74
C MET A 28 -18.42 33.63 4.76
N ILE A 29 -18.83 33.70 3.49
CA ILE A 29 -18.39 32.75 2.46
C ILE A 29 -16.87 32.80 2.30
N LYS A 30 -16.30 34.00 2.21
CA LYS A 30 -14.85 34.17 2.10
C LYS A 30 -14.11 33.61 3.32
N GLU A 31 -14.58 33.91 4.54
CA GLU A 31 -13.99 33.37 5.78
C GLU A 31 -14.10 31.85 5.84
N SER A 32 -15.24 31.26 5.45
CA SER A 32 -15.39 29.80 5.42
C SER A 32 -14.44 29.15 4.41
N MET A 33 -14.32 29.70 3.21
CA MET A 33 -13.39 29.18 2.20
C MET A 33 -11.93 29.35 2.61
N GLN A 34 -11.62 30.43 3.35
CA GLN A 34 -10.30 30.62 3.95
C GLN A 34 -9.97 29.52 4.96
N LEU A 35 -10.89 29.21 5.88
CA LEU A 35 -10.69 28.11 6.83
C LEU A 35 -10.50 26.75 6.12
N VAL A 36 -11.30 26.45 5.10
CA VAL A 36 -11.12 25.22 4.30
C VAL A 36 -9.75 25.17 3.64
N TRP A 37 -9.31 26.28 3.03
CA TRP A 37 -8.03 26.34 2.36
C TRP A 37 -6.85 26.23 3.33
N GLU A 38 -6.90 26.91 4.47
CA GLU A 38 -5.88 26.83 5.52
C GLU A 38 -5.71 25.38 6.01
N THR A 39 -6.82 24.70 6.35
CA THR A 39 -6.80 23.28 6.75
C THR A 39 -6.30 22.36 5.64
N ALA A 40 -6.69 22.61 4.39
CA ALA A 40 -6.22 21.83 3.24
C ALA A 40 -4.72 22.01 2.99
N MET A 41 -4.19 23.22 3.16
CA MET A 41 -2.77 23.50 2.98
C MET A 41 -1.93 22.93 4.12
N GLU A 42 -2.42 23.01 5.36
CA GLU A 42 -1.79 22.34 6.51
C GLU A 42 -1.74 20.81 6.32
N SER A 43 -2.84 20.23 5.82
CA SER A 43 -2.89 18.81 5.47
C SER A 43 -1.91 18.46 4.36
N LYS A 44 -1.82 19.31 3.31
CA LYS A 44 -0.87 19.13 2.21
C LYS A 44 0.58 19.19 2.69
N GLU A 45 0.92 20.15 3.54
CA GLU A 45 2.24 20.25 4.15
C GLU A 45 2.56 19.04 5.02
N THR A 46 1.58 18.53 5.77
CA THR A 46 1.72 17.30 6.57
C THR A 46 2.04 16.11 5.68
N ILE A 47 1.29 15.95 4.59
CA ILE A 47 1.55 14.90 3.60
C ILE A 47 2.96 15.07 3.01
N ASN A 48 3.40 16.29 2.74
CA ASN A 48 4.75 16.57 2.23
C ASN A 48 5.85 16.24 3.23
N GLN A 49 5.64 16.47 4.52
CA GLN A 49 6.63 16.13 5.55
C GLN A 49 6.68 14.62 5.81
N MET A 50 5.55 13.95 5.65
CA MET A 50 5.49 12.49 5.57
C MET A 50 6.11 11.94 4.28
N THR A 51 6.06 12.69 3.18
CA THR A 51 6.46 12.21 1.84
C THR A 51 7.88 11.63 1.85
N PRO A 52 8.95 12.27 2.36
CA PRO A 52 10.27 11.66 2.50
C PRO A 52 10.32 10.32 3.25
N HIS A 53 9.30 10.04 4.07
CA HIS A 53 9.08 8.80 4.83
C HIS A 53 8.04 7.87 4.21
N ILE A 54 7.32 8.26 3.15
CA ILE A 54 6.25 7.45 2.52
C ILE A 54 6.32 7.39 0.97
N ARG A 55 7.30 8.04 0.30
CA ARG A 55 7.46 7.97 -1.17
C ARG A 55 7.44 6.51 -1.65
N GLU A 56 6.99 6.26 -2.89
CA GLU A 56 7.08 4.94 -3.54
C GLU A 56 8.51 4.39 -3.64
N GLU A 57 9.54 5.23 -3.48
CA GLU A 57 10.91 4.74 -3.25
C GLU A 57 11.06 3.95 -1.94
N LEU A 58 9.99 3.87 -1.12
CA LEU A 58 9.95 3.24 0.19
C LEU A 58 8.92 2.16 0.43
N LEU A 59 7.90 2.03 -0.41
CA LEU A 59 7.06 0.83 -0.45
C LEU A 59 7.24 0.25 -1.83
N SER A 60 8.04 -0.80 -1.92
CA SER A 60 8.35 -1.46 -3.19
C SER A 60 8.06 -2.95 -3.11
N ASN A 61 8.08 -3.61 -4.27
CA ASN A 61 7.90 -5.07 -4.39
C ASN A 61 6.69 -5.60 -3.61
N LEU A 62 5.56 -4.88 -3.70
CA LEU A 62 4.31 -5.32 -3.13
C LEU A 62 3.90 -6.65 -3.77
N CYS A 63 3.89 -7.72 -2.99
CA CYS A 63 3.61 -9.07 -3.48
C CYS A 63 2.86 -9.89 -2.43
N ALA A 64 2.30 -11.02 -2.87
CA ALA A 64 1.57 -11.94 -2.02
C ALA A 64 1.82 -13.39 -2.46
N SER A 65 1.47 -14.36 -1.63
CA SER A 65 1.38 -15.75 -2.06
C SER A 65 0.27 -15.92 -3.10
N ALA A 66 0.24 -17.05 -3.79
CA ALA A 66 -0.94 -17.51 -4.49
C ALA A 66 -2.15 -17.56 -3.53
N PRO A 67 -3.40 -17.41 -4.03
CA PRO A 67 -4.59 -17.50 -3.20
C PRO A 67 -4.63 -18.83 -2.43
N ASN A 68 -4.52 -18.78 -1.10
CA ASN A 68 -4.56 -19.95 -0.24
C ASN A 68 -5.01 -19.59 1.20
N PRO A 69 -5.39 -20.57 2.04
CA PRO A 69 -5.90 -20.31 3.39
C PRO A 69 -4.94 -19.62 4.38
N SER A 70 -3.63 -19.68 4.14
CA SER A 70 -2.61 -18.93 4.87
C SER A 70 -2.03 -17.90 3.89
N PHE A 71 -2.72 -16.78 3.72
CA PHE A 71 -2.36 -15.81 2.69
C PHE A 71 -1.21 -14.92 3.16
N HIS A 72 -0.06 -15.00 2.51
CA HIS A 72 1.12 -14.20 2.82
C HIS A 72 1.10 -12.92 1.99
N THR A 73 1.45 -11.79 2.59
CA THR A 73 1.62 -10.51 1.89
C THR A 73 2.90 -9.85 2.34
N HIS A 74 3.74 -9.44 1.39
CA HIS A 74 5.01 -8.76 1.65
C HIS A 74 5.02 -7.38 1.00
N CYS A 75 5.72 -6.43 1.63
CA CYS A 75 6.04 -5.13 1.05
C CYS A 75 7.41 -4.68 1.57
N ASP A 76 8.29 -4.31 0.65
CA ASP A 76 9.64 -3.85 1.00
C ASP A 76 9.63 -2.40 1.42
N LEU A 77 10.33 -2.15 2.52
CA LEU A 77 10.58 -0.83 3.09
C LEU A 77 11.95 -0.27 2.70
N SER A 78 12.06 1.04 2.76
CA SER A 78 13.22 1.83 2.32
C SER A 78 14.47 2.00 3.19
N ASP A 79 14.81 1.31 4.26
CA ASP A 79 15.82 1.82 5.25
C ASP A 79 15.39 3.10 6.00
N SER A 80 14.90 4.16 5.33
CA SER A 80 14.49 5.41 5.97
C SER A 80 13.18 5.27 6.75
N LEU A 81 12.27 4.38 6.31
CA LEU A 81 11.03 4.04 7.03
C LEU A 81 11.27 3.01 8.15
N SER A 82 12.25 2.12 7.99
CA SER A 82 12.68 1.14 9.01
C SER A 82 13.10 1.83 10.33
N ALA A 83 13.59 3.07 10.24
CA ALA A 83 14.04 3.88 11.38
C ALA A 83 12.94 4.65 12.14
N VAL A 84 11.72 4.77 11.56
CA VAL A 84 10.55 5.48 12.17
C VAL A 84 9.59 4.48 12.84
N SER A 85 9.96 3.20 12.89
CA SER A 85 9.14 2.02 13.24
C SER A 85 8.53 1.99 14.65
N GLY A 86 8.81 2.95 15.53
CA GLY A 86 8.26 2.98 16.89
C GLY A 86 6.78 3.36 16.99
N ASP A 87 6.31 4.23 16.09
CA ASP A 87 4.95 4.81 16.13
C ASP A 87 4.16 4.59 14.82
N ALA A 88 4.72 3.82 13.89
CA ALA A 88 4.05 3.43 12.64
C ALA A 88 3.25 2.14 12.84
N THR A 89 2.03 2.10 12.32
CA THR A 89 1.16 0.92 12.29
C THR A 89 0.83 0.57 10.85
N ALA A 90 0.71 -0.72 10.55
CA ALA A 90 0.25 -1.19 9.26
C ALA A 90 -0.85 -2.25 9.41
N SER A 91 -1.77 -2.25 8.45
CA SER A 91 -2.84 -3.23 8.32
C SER A 91 -2.91 -3.75 6.89
N VAL A 92 -3.16 -5.06 6.76
CA VAL A 92 -3.52 -5.71 5.49
C VAL A 92 -5.01 -6.04 5.53
N PHE A 93 -5.73 -5.71 4.48
CA PHE A 93 -7.14 -6.07 4.33
C PHE A 93 -7.26 -7.10 3.23
N VAL A 94 -7.87 -8.24 3.51
CA VAL A 94 -8.01 -9.36 2.56
C VAL A 94 -9.48 -9.75 2.40
N SER A 95 -9.92 -9.99 1.17
CA SER A 95 -11.27 -10.41 0.83
C SER A 95 -11.25 -11.63 -0.09
N ASP A 96 -11.99 -12.66 0.29
CA ASP A 96 -12.15 -13.92 -0.43
C ASP A 96 -13.52 -14.05 -1.14
N ASN A 97 -14.27 -12.94 -1.21
CA ASN A 97 -15.65 -12.93 -1.67
C ASN A 97 -15.97 -11.70 -2.53
N ASP A 98 -15.06 -11.32 -3.43
CA ASP A 98 -15.22 -10.19 -4.36
C ASP A 98 -15.53 -8.87 -3.65
N GLN A 99 -14.74 -8.55 -2.61
CA GLN A 99 -14.83 -7.32 -1.81
C GLN A 99 -16.15 -7.17 -1.02
N ASN A 100 -16.97 -8.23 -0.86
CA ASN A 100 -18.21 -8.16 -0.07
C ASN A 100 -17.95 -8.03 1.43
N SER A 101 -16.83 -8.57 1.92
CA SER A 101 -16.31 -8.36 3.28
C SER A 101 -14.80 -8.37 3.29
N TRP A 102 -14.21 -7.74 4.31
CA TRP A 102 -12.76 -7.64 4.50
C TRP A 102 -12.37 -8.21 5.85
N THR A 103 -11.33 -9.04 5.85
CA THR A 103 -10.58 -9.45 7.04
C THR A 103 -9.43 -8.47 7.20
N GLU A 104 -9.45 -7.69 8.28
CA GLU A 104 -8.32 -6.84 8.67
C GLU A 104 -7.30 -7.66 9.45
N ASN A 105 -6.03 -7.55 9.06
CA ASN A 105 -4.90 -8.11 9.76
C ASN A 105 -3.94 -6.99 10.15
N THR A 106 -3.90 -6.67 11.45
CA THR A 106 -2.99 -5.68 12.05
C THR A 106 -1.66 -6.28 12.51
N SER A 107 -1.48 -7.61 12.38
CA SER A 107 -0.22 -8.28 12.70
C SER A 107 0.72 -8.18 11.50
N VAL A 108 1.22 -6.98 11.27
CA VAL A 108 2.17 -6.63 10.20
C VAL A 108 3.47 -6.19 10.86
N ASP A 109 4.55 -6.94 10.62
CA ASP A 109 5.84 -6.73 11.26
C ASP A 109 6.99 -6.88 10.24
N ILE A 110 8.16 -6.34 10.57
CA ILE A 110 9.40 -6.61 9.82
C ILE A 110 9.77 -8.08 9.98
N ILE A 111 9.98 -8.78 8.86
CA ILE A 111 10.42 -10.19 8.85
C ILE A 111 11.83 -10.31 9.43
N GLY A 112 12.76 -9.48 8.97
CA GLY A 112 14.07 -9.29 9.61
C GLY A 112 15.03 -10.47 9.48
N THR A 113 14.77 -11.38 8.54
CA THR A 113 15.67 -12.50 8.18
C THR A 113 16.51 -12.14 6.96
N PRO A 114 17.60 -12.87 6.66
CA PRO A 114 18.37 -12.66 5.42
C PRO A 114 17.48 -12.64 4.18
N GLY A 115 17.68 -11.65 3.31
CA GLY A 115 16.86 -11.40 2.11
C GLY A 115 15.55 -10.65 2.38
N TYR A 116 15.13 -10.52 3.64
CA TYR A 116 13.88 -9.86 4.06
C TYR A 116 14.12 -8.82 5.16
N GLU A 117 15.32 -8.24 5.22
CA GLU A 117 15.76 -7.37 6.31
C GLU A 117 14.88 -6.12 6.47
N ASN A 118 14.35 -5.62 5.35
CA ASN A 118 13.47 -4.46 5.30
C ASN A 118 12.04 -4.81 4.82
N THR A 119 11.67 -6.09 4.82
CA THR A 119 10.35 -6.50 4.32
C THR A 119 9.35 -6.55 5.45
N TRP A 120 8.23 -5.82 5.31
CA TRP A 120 7.03 -6.05 6.12
C TRP A 120 6.30 -7.27 5.61
N GLY A 121 5.96 -8.18 6.53
CA GLY A 121 5.23 -9.39 6.24
C GLY A 121 3.98 -9.52 7.10
N ALA A 122 2.93 -10.11 6.53
CA ALA A 122 1.75 -10.53 7.25
C ALA A 122 1.24 -11.87 6.72
N ILE A 123 0.69 -12.70 7.61
CA ILE A 123 0.00 -13.94 7.25
C ILE A 123 -1.45 -13.83 7.70
N THR A 124 -2.37 -13.82 6.76
CA THR A 124 -3.81 -13.66 7.01
C THR A 124 -4.51 -15.00 6.87
N SER A 125 -5.22 -15.42 7.92
CA SER A 125 -6.00 -16.66 7.89
C SER A 125 -7.29 -16.47 7.11
N MET A 126 -7.40 -17.14 5.96
CA MET A 126 -8.48 -16.97 4.99
C MET A 126 -9.08 -18.32 4.56
N PRO A 127 -9.79 -19.02 5.46
CA PRO A 127 -10.16 -20.43 5.28
C PRO A 127 -11.07 -20.73 4.08
N ASN A 128 -11.71 -19.72 3.48
CA ASN A 128 -12.60 -19.89 2.33
C ASN A 128 -12.03 -19.35 1.01
N ILE A 129 -10.76 -18.90 0.99
CA ILE A 129 -10.10 -18.56 -0.28
C ILE A 129 -10.13 -19.79 -1.20
N ASN A 130 -10.53 -19.53 -2.45
CA ASN A 130 -10.44 -20.50 -3.53
C ASN A 130 -9.32 -20.08 -4.50
N ASN A 131 -9.66 -19.36 -5.56
CA ASN A 131 -8.78 -18.90 -6.63
C ASN A 131 -8.82 -17.37 -6.79
N SER A 132 -9.71 -16.67 -6.06
CA SER A 132 -9.85 -15.22 -6.13
C SER A 132 -9.57 -14.60 -4.77
N VAL A 133 -8.73 -13.58 -4.74
CA VAL A 133 -8.48 -12.78 -3.54
C VAL A 133 -8.28 -11.33 -3.93
N TRP A 134 -8.93 -10.44 -3.19
CA TRP A 134 -8.68 -9.01 -3.24
C TRP A 134 -7.95 -8.60 -1.97
N TRP A 135 -6.97 -7.72 -2.08
CA TRP A 135 -6.28 -7.22 -0.91
C TRP A 135 -5.73 -5.81 -1.10
N TYR A 136 -5.55 -5.10 0.00
CA TYR A 136 -4.96 -3.77 0.01
C TYR A 136 -4.29 -3.48 1.35
N LEU A 137 -3.40 -2.48 1.36
CA LEU A 137 -2.63 -2.06 2.53
C LEU A 137 -3.07 -0.69 3.07
N SER A 138 -2.95 -0.52 4.38
CA SER A 138 -3.03 0.77 5.04
C SER A 138 -1.88 0.93 6.01
N GLY A 139 -1.22 2.08 5.98
CA GLY A 139 -0.20 2.48 6.95
C GLY A 139 -0.57 3.79 7.61
N SER A 140 -0.28 3.92 8.90
CA SER A 140 -0.53 5.14 9.66
C SER A 140 0.65 5.45 10.58
N VAL A 141 0.92 6.73 10.79
CA VAL A 141 1.96 7.21 11.69
C VAL A 141 1.41 8.35 12.54
N ALA A 142 1.78 8.39 13.82
CA ALA A 142 1.48 9.53 14.67
C ALA A 142 2.26 10.75 14.17
N SER A 143 1.58 11.87 13.93
CA SER A 143 2.21 13.10 13.43
C SER A 143 3.26 13.65 14.42
N GLU A 144 3.11 13.37 15.72
CA GLU A 144 4.07 13.74 16.77
C GLU A 144 5.43 13.05 16.59
N ALA A 145 5.44 11.84 16.03
CA ALA A 145 6.67 11.12 15.70
C ALA A 145 7.47 11.85 14.60
N LEU A 146 6.81 12.69 13.81
CA LEU A 146 7.37 13.50 12.75
C LEU A 146 7.62 14.96 13.18
N GLY A 147 7.37 15.29 14.46
CA GLY A 147 7.51 16.64 15.00
C GLY A 147 6.35 17.58 14.65
N LEU A 148 5.19 17.03 14.33
CA LEU A 148 3.94 17.74 14.03
C LEU A 148 2.92 17.53 15.17
N GLU A 149 1.94 18.42 15.33
CA GLU A 149 0.88 18.31 16.36
C GLU A 149 -0.50 18.18 15.70
N LEU A 150 -0.69 17.16 14.84
CA LEU A 150 -1.83 17.05 13.92
C LEU A 150 -2.52 15.68 13.94
N GLY A 151 -2.42 14.95 15.04
CA GLY A 151 -3.08 13.64 15.21
C GLY A 151 -2.40 12.53 14.42
N GLN A 152 -3.19 11.63 13.82
CA GLN A 152 -2.68 10.52 13.02
C GLN A 152 -2.68 10.90 11.54
N ALA A 153 -1.65 10.45 10.82
CA ALA A 153 -1.59 10.64 9.39
C ALA A 153 -1.53 9.27 8.70
N THR A 154 -2.46 9.02 7.79
CA THR A 154 -2.70 7.69 7.22
C THR A 154 -2.51 7.73 5.71
N VAL A 155 -1.82 6.72 5.18
CA VAL A 155 -1.73 6.46 3.75
C VAL A 155 -2.32 5.09 3.49
N SER A 156 -3.38 5.05 2.70
CA SER A 156 -4.18 3.85 2.53
C SER A 156 -4.53 3.63 1.08
N GLN A 157 -4.35 2.39 0.64
CA GLN A 157 -5.04 1.85 -0.51
C GLN A 157 -6.53 1.68 -0.17
N SER A 158 -7.36 1.28 -1.13
CA SER A 158 -8.78 1.10 -0.83
C SER A 158 -9.41 -0.01 -1.66
N PRO A 159 -10.64 -0.44 -1.34
CA PRO A 159 -11.46 -1.25 -2.25
C PRO A 159 -11.70 -0.55 -3.59
N TYR A 160 -11.73 -1.34 -4.67
CA TYR A 160 -12.04 -0.87 -6.02
C TYR A 160 -13.54 -1.01 -6.32
N ASN A 161 -14.23 0.12 -6.49
CA ASN A 161 -15.66 0.17 -6.79
C ASN A 161 -15.94 -0.06 -8.28
N MET A 162 -15.60 -1.25 -8.78
CA MET A 162 -15.67 -1.64 -10.20
C MET A 162 -17.03 -1.37 -10.87
N ASN A 163 -18.13 -1.47 -10.12
CA ASN A 163 -19.49 -1.31 -10.65
C ASN A 163 -20.05 0.11 -10.52
N ASN A 164 -19.23 1.08 -10.10
CA ASN A 164 -19.64 2.45 -9.82
C ASN A 164 -20.86 2.53 -8.86
N SER A 165 -20.92 1.62 -7.88
CA SER A 165 -22.04 1.45 -6.95
C SER A 165 -22.33 2.73 -6.17
N TRP A 166 -23.61 3.07 -5.98
CA TRP A 166 -24.04 4.28 -5.30
C TRP A 166 -25.43 4.18 -4.63
N PRO A 167 -25.62 4.72 -3.41
CA PRO A 167 -24.59 5.21 -2.48
C PRO A 167 -23.51 4.16 -2.21
N THR A 168 -22.27 4.60 -1.97
CA THR A 168 -21.13 3.68 -1.89
C THR A 168 -21.28 2.77 -0.66
N PRO A 169 -21.36 1.44 -0.83
CA PRO A 169 -21.40 0.51 0.28
C PRO A 169 -20.14 0.62 1.16
N ASN A 170 -20.28 0.44 2.48
CA ASN A 170 -19.14 0.55 3.40
C ASN A 170 -18.03 -0.49 3.16
N ASN A 171 -18.36 -1.66 2.59
CA ASN A 171 -17.35 -2.64 2.17
C ASN A 171 -16.53 -2.18 0.96
N LEU A 172 -16.95 -1.12 0.27
CA LEU A 172 -16.21 -0.49 -0.81
C LEU A 172 -15.62 0.86 -0.36
N LEU A 173 -15.30 1.03 0.92
CA LEU A 173 -14.69 2.25 1.47
C LEU A 173 -13.58 1.87 2.44
N ALA A 174 -12.38 2.44 2.25
CA ALA A 174 -11.30 2.37 3.23
C ALA A 174 -11.36 3.58 4.16
N THR A 175 -11.05 3.37 5.45
CA THR A 175 -10.91 4.47 6.41
C THR A 175 -9.56 5.15 6.19
N LEU A 176 -9.58 6.45 5.96
CA LEU A 176 -8.38 7.27 5.73
C LEU A 176 -8.04 8.17 6.90
N ALA A 177 -9.03 8.51 7.72
CA ALA A 177 -8.82 9.30 8.93
C ALA A 177 -9.85 8.87 9.97
N ASN A 178 -9.43 8.83 11.22
CA ASN A 178 -10.30 8.77 12.36
C ASN A 178 -10.23 10.11 13.07
N ASP A 179 -11.23 10.40 13.88
CA ASP A 179 -11.26 11.57 14.73
C ASP A 179 -11.87 11.18 16.08
N ASN A 180 -11.60 11.96 17.13
CA ASN A 180 -12.25 11.66 18.40
C ASN A 180 -13.74 12.06 18.34
N THR A 181 -14.44 11.87 19.46
CA THR A 181 -15.86 12.20 19.52
C THR A 181 -16.13 13.07 20.74
N GLY A 182 -17.08 13.98 20.60
CA GLY A 182 -17.51 14.88 21.65
C GLY A 182 -16.71 16.17 21.75
N GLU A 183 -15.91 16.50 20.72
CA GLU A 183 -15.31 17.82 20.53
C GLU A 183 -16.38 18.89 20.32
N THR A 184 -17.42 18.55 19.56
CA THR A 184 -18.50 19.46 19.19
C THR A 184 -19.89 18.82 19.30
N GLY A 185 -20.91 19.48 18.76
CA GLY A 185 -22.25 18.89 18.65
C GLY A 185 -22.23 17.67 17.74
N ALA A 186 -22.89 16.57 18.12
CA ALA A 186 -22.81 15.30 17.40
C ALA A 186 -23.09 15.40 15.88
N ASP A 187 -24.00 16.29 15.46
CA ASP A 187 -24.32 16.51 14.04
C ASP A 187 -23.21 17.26 13.26
N GLN A 188 -22.14 17.70 13.93
CA GLN A 188 -20.98 18.39 13.37
C GLN A 188 -19.65 17.69 13.71
N ASP A 189 -19.70 16.72 14.62
CA ASP A 189 -18.59 15.92 15.16
C ASP A 189 -18.21 14.85 14.14
N ILE A 190 -17.12 15.08 13.40
CA ILE A 190 -16.53 14.14 12.46
C ILE A 190 -15.97 12.97 13.26
N VAL A 191 -16.11 11.76 12.73
CA VAL A 191 -15.60 10.53 13.39
C VAL A 191 -14.70 9.76 12.47
N THR A 192 -15.05 9.70 11.18
CA THR A 192 -14.22 9.03 10.19
C THR A 192 -14.35 9.69 8.83
N LEU A 193 -13.24 9.80 8.12
CA LEU A 193 -13.20 10.08 6.69
C LEU A 193 -12.83 8.79 5.96
N LYS A 194 -13.63 8.42 4.96
CA LYS A 194 -13.41 7.22 4.14
C LYS A 194 -13.40 7.55 2.67
N ALA A 195 -12.69 6.75 1.87
CA ALA A 195 -12.72 6.90 0.43
C ALA A 195 -12.56 5.57 -0.33
N SER A 196 -12.86 5.63 -1.62
CA SER A 196 -12.63 4.59 -2.62
C SER A 196 -12.57 5.22 -4.00
N TYR A 197 -12.24 4.42 -5.01
CA TYR A 197 -12.12 4.83 -6.39
C TYR A 197 -12.72 3.79 -7.35
N SER A 198 -12.92 4.23 -8.58
CA SER A 198 -13.12 3.36 -9.75
C SER A 198 -12.26 3.88 -10.91
N ASP A 199 -12.46 3.36 -12.12
CA ASP A 199 -11.72 3.80 -13.31
C ASP A 199 -11.88 5.30 -13.60
N ASP A 200 -13.02 5.88 -13.25
CA ASP A 200 -13.39 7.24 -13.62
C ASP A 200 -13.85 8.12 -12.45
N ARG A 201 -13.96 7.59 -11.22
CA ARG A 201 -14.59 8.30 -10.10
C ARG A 201 -13.82 8.21 -8.79
N LEU A 202 -13.93 9.29 -8.03
CA LEU A 202 -13.56 9.36 -6.61
C LEU A 202 -14.83 9.28 -5.76
N TYR A 203 -14.80 8.44 -4.73
CA TYR A 203 -15.86 8.27 -3.75
C TYR A 203 -15.35 8.64 -2.36
N THR A 204 -16.11 9.42 -1.61
CA THR A 204 -15.77 9.79 -0.24
C THR A 204 -16.97 9.66 0.68
N SER A 205 -16.71 9.49 1.97
CA SER A 205 -17.71 9.46 3.03
C SER A 205 -17.16 10.18 4.25
N LEU A 206 -17.78 11.31 4.60
CA LEU A 206 -17.52 11.99 5.87
C LEU A 206 -18.59 11.55 6.88
N ASN A 207 -18.19 10.77 7.87
CA ASN A 207 -19.11 10.23 8.87
C ASN A 207 -19.08 11.09 10.13
N LEU A 208 -20.25 11.36 10.66
CA LEU A 208 -20.47 12.17 11.86
C LEU A 208 -20.94 11.30 13.03
N ALA A 209 -20.78 11.78 14.26
CA ALA A 209 -21.25 11.09 15.45
C ALA A 209 -22.79 11.08 15.52
N GLY A 210 -23.41 12.13 14.99
CA GLY A 210 -24.85 12.36 14.86
C GLY A 210 -25.34 12.24 13.42
N SER A 211 -26.52 12.78 13.14
CA SER A 211 -27.13 12.64 11.81
C SER A 211 -26.56 13.67 10.83
N CYS A 212 -26.24 13.21 9.61
CA CYS A 212 -25.84 14.11 8.53
C CYS A 212 -27.08 14.62 7.78
N CYS A 213 -27.08 15.84 7.26
CA CYS A 213 -26.19 16.96 7.58
C CYS A 213 -27.08 18.13 8.00
N ASN A 214 -26.81 18.67 9.19
CA ASN A 214 -27.61 19.74 9.78
C ASN A 214 -27.10 21.09 9.31
N GLU A 215 -27.72 21.62 8.26
CA GLU A 215 -27.34 22.87 7.59
C GLU A 215 -27.64 24.13 8.42
N GLY A 216 -28.32 23.98 9.57
CA GLY A 216 -28.77 25.08 10.39
C GLY A 216 -30.16 25.62 10.04
N GLY A 217 -30.58 26.65 10.76
CA GLY A 217 -31.90 27.25 10.63
C GLY A 217 -31.97 28.43 9.64
N PHE A 218 -33.17 28.98 9.46
CA PHE A 218 -33.39 30.15 8.59
C PHE A 218 -32.56 31.39 8.98
N PHE A 219 -32.20 31.53 10.26
CA PHE A 219 -31.39 32.63 10.80
C PHE A 219 -29.96 32.22 11.17
N GLY A 220 -29.54 31.02 10.77
CA GLY A 220 -28.26 30.45 11.15
C GLY A 220 -28.20 29.99 12.63
N PRO A 221 -27.00 29.66 13.11
CA PRO A 221 -25.79 29.53 12.30
C PRO A 221 -25.96 28.43 11.24
N TRP A 222 -25.26 28.58 10.13
CA TRP A 222 -25.29 27.68 8.99
C TRP A 222 -24.04 26.82 8.99
N ASN A 223 -24.22 25.51 8.87
CA ASN A 223 -23.09 24.60 8.86
C ASN A 223 -22.74 24.18 7.44
N LEU A 224 -21.43 24.07 7.20
CA LEU A 224 -20.81 23.61 5.97
C LEU A 224 -20.02 22.36 6.29
N TYR A 225 -20.21 21.32 5.48
CA TYR A 225 -19.53 20.04 5.60
C TYR A 225 -18.68 19.88 4.36
N VAL A 226 -17.36 19.80 4.54
CA VAL A 226 -16.40 19.89 3.44
C VAL A 226 -15.44 18.73 3.51
N ILE A 227 -15.19 18.11 2.36
CA ILE A 227 -14.08 17.18 2.18
C ILE A 227 -13.13 17.87 1.23
N ALA A 228 -12.04 18.41 1.76
CA ALA A 228 -10.99 19.03 0.96
C ALA A 228 -10.11 17.96 0.33
N ILE A 229 -9.69 18.21 -0.90
CA ILE A 229 -8.99 17.31 -1.80
C ILE A 229 -7.77 18.06 -2.33
N VAL A 230 -6.58 17.50 -2.13
CA VAL A 230 -5.33 18.10 -2.55
C VAL A 230 -4.50 17.11 -3.37
N ASN A 231 -3.74 17.63 -4.34
CA ASN A 231 -2.69 16.85 -4.98
C ASN A 231 -1.47 16.84 -4.04
N PRO A 232 -1.07 15.69 -3.48
CA PRO A 232 0.08 15.61 -2.58
C PRO A 232 1.39 16.04 -3.25
N ASP A 233 1.54 15.87 -4.57
CA ASP A 233 2.80 16.20 -5.27
C ASP A 233 2.94 17.66 -5.67
N ASN A 234 1.83 18.41 -5.76
CA ASN A 234 1.85 19.75 -6.34
C ASN A 234 2.10 20.82 -5.26
N ILE A 235 3.19 20.67 -4.51
CA ILE A 235 3.47 21.41 -3.27
C ILE A 235 3.58 22.93 -3.48
N ASP A 236 4.11 23.33 -4.64
CA ASP A 236 4.37 24.73 -4.95
C ASP A 236 3.09 25.50 -5.37
N ASN A 237 1.98 24.78 -5.63
CA ASN A 237 0.71 25.39 -6.00
C ASN A 237 -0.30 25.41 -4.83
N PRO A 238 -0.67 26.58 -4.28
CA PRO A 238 -1.63 26.74 -3.18
C PRO A 238 -3.10 26.55 -3.61
N VAL A 239 -3.42 25.41 -4.21
CA VAL A 239 -4.79 25.07 -4.63
C VAL A 239 -5.34 23.89 -3.85
N ALA A 240 -6.58 24.04 -3.39
CA ALA A 240 -7.40 22.97 -2.84
C ALA A 240 -8.68 22.81 -3.66
N TYR A 241 -9.12 21.58 -3.81
CA TYR A 241 -10.43 21.24 -4.35
C TYR A 241 -11.29 20.76 -3.20
N ALA A 242 -12.61 20.81 -3.33
CA ALA A 242 -13.46 20.41 -2.22
C ALA A 242 -14.80 19.88 -2.70
N TYR A 243 -15.22 18.76 -2.13
CA TYR A 243 -16.65 18.42 -2.08
C TYR A 243 -17.25 19.20 -0.91
N ALA A 244 -17.95 20.28 -1.22
CA ALA A 244 -18.62 21.07 -0.22
C ALA A 244 -20.11 20.77 -0.24
N TYR A 245 -20.64 20.41 0.93
CA TYR A 245 -22.07 20.32 1.18
C TYR A 245 -22.49 21.40 2.16
N GLY A 246 -23.44 22.22 1.72
CA GLY A 246 -24.13 23.17 2.56
C GLY A 246 -25.23 23.83 1.76
N ASN A 247 -26.37 24.01 2.41
CA ASN A 247 -27.51 24.76 1.88
C ASN A 247 -27.81 25.96 2.79
N GLY A 248 -26.81 26.38 3.54
CA GLY A 248 -26.81 27.54 4.40
C GLY A 248 -25.97 28.65 3.80
N GLY A 249 -26.27 29.92 4.12
CA GLY A 249 -25.64 31.05 3.43
C GLY A 249 -26.44 31.55 2.23
N PHE A 250 -27.76 31.74 2.39
CA PHE A 250 -28.56 32.57 1.48
C PHE A 250 -28.78 32.00 0.07
N GLY A 251 -28.52 30.70 -0.12
CA GLY A 251 -28.56 30.05 -1.43
C GLY A 251 -27.39 30.39 -2.34
N GLN A 252 -26.34 31.03 -1.81
CA GLN A 252 -25.11 31.33 -2.54
C GLN A 252 -24.05 30.23 -2.38
N LEU A 253 -24.00 29.59 -1.22
CA LEU A 253 -23.32 28.30 -1.05
C LEU A 253 -24.32 27.19 -1.30
N TYR A 254 -23.97 26.34 -2.24
CA TYR A 254 -24.75 25.17 -2.63
C TYR A 254 -23.80 23.98 -2.83
N PRO A 255 -24.31 22.74 -2.76
CA PRO A 255 -23.50 21.55 -2.95
C PRO A 255 -22.78 21.55 -4.29
N GLY A 256 -21.48 21.29 -4.28
CA GLY A 256 -20.68 21.29 -5.50
C GLY A 256 -19.20 21.01 -5.26
N ILE A 257 -18.46 20.98 -6.37
CA ILE A 257 -17.01 20.85 -6.40
C ILE A 257 -16.44 22.25 -6.47
N TYR A 258 -15.76 22.67 -5.41
CA TYR A 258 -15.14 23.98 -5.33
C TYR A 258 -13.65 23.88 -5.62
N LYS A 259 -13.12 24.91 -6.29
CA LYS A 259 -11.69 25.19 -6.37
C LYS A 259 -11.41 26.41 -5.50
N ILE A 260 -10.42 26.31 -4.64
CA ILE A 260 -10.04 27.35 -3.69
C ILE A 260 -8.54 27.61 -3.86
N GLU A 261 -8.21 28.84 -4.22
CA GLU A 261 -6.85 29.31 -4.48
C GLU A 261 -6.47 30.31 -3.40
N GLY A 262 -5.23 30.23 -2.90
CA GLY A 262 -4.72 31.14 -1.90
C GLY A 262 -3.28 31.54 -2.13
N ASP A 263 -2.72 32.24 -1.15
CA ASP A 263 -1.31 32.61 -1.12
C ASP A 263 -0.66 32.09 0.16
N PHE A 264 0.32 31.21 0.02
CA PHE A 264 1.08 30.63 1.14
C PHE A 264 1.74 31.70 2.03
N LEU A 265 2.15 32.84 1.48
CA LEU A 265 2.87 33.86 2.25
C LEU A 265 1.96 34.67 3.16
N SER A 266 0.75 34.98 2.70
CA SER A 266 -0.23 35.76 3.46
C SER A 266 -1.21 34.89 4.25
N GLY A 267 -1.38 33.62 3.87
CA GLY A 267 -2.45 32.76 4.37
C GLY A 267 -3.83 33.16 3.85
N GLU A 268 -3.93 34.12 2.93
CA GLU A 268 -5.21 34.61 2.43
C GLU A 268 -5.68 33.78 1.23
N VAL A 269 -6.99 33.50 1.21
CA VAL A 269 -7.66 33.02 -0.01
C VAL A 269 -7.72 34.15 -1.04
N GLY A 270 -7.17 33.87 -2.22
CA GLY A 270 -7.12 34.76 -3.36
C GLY A 270 -8.42 34.71 -4.16
N ASP A 271 -8.79 33.53 -4.65
CA ASP A 271 -10.01 33.28 -5.43
C ASP A 271 -10.64 31.94 -5.05
N PHE A 272 -11.96 31.84 -5.15
CA PHE A 272 -12.68 30.58 -4.97
C PHE A 272 -13.93 30.54 -5.84
N GLY A 273 -14.24 29.36 -6.36
CA GLY A 273 -15.36 29.20 -7.27
C GLY A 273 -15.83 27.76 -7.39
N VAL A 274 -17.04 27.61 -7.92
CA VAL A 274 -17.59 26.30 -8.26
C VAL A 274 -16.96 25.84 -9.56
N LEU A 275 -16.13 24.80 -9.46
CA LEU A 275 -15.53 24.12 -10.60
C LEU A 275 -16.58 23.32 -11.37
N SER A 276 -17.45 22.63 -10.64
CA SER A 276 -18.56 21.87 -11.22
C SER A 276 -19.69 21.64 -10.23
N THR A 277 -20.91 21.60 -10.76
CA THR A 277 -22.12 21.16 -10.04
C THR A 277 -22.46 19.70 -10.30
N ASP A 278 -21.73 19.04 -11.19
CA ASP A 278 -21.92 17.63 -11.53
C ASP A 278 -21.28 16.75 -10.44
N PHE A 279 -21.96 16.73 -9.31
CA PHE A 279 -21.56 16.17 -8.03
C PHE A 279 -22.74 15.39 -7.44
N ASP A 280 -22.54 14.09 -7.21
CA ASP A 280 -23.55 13.28 -6.53
C ASP A 280 -23.25 13.26 -5.03
N TYR A 281 -24.27 13.49 -4.21
CA TYR A 281 -24.19 13.35 -2.77
C TYR A 281 -25.39 12.62 -2.18
N ASP A 282 -25.17 11.94 -1.06
CA ASP A 282 -26.19 11.27 -0.25
C ASP A 282 -25.94 11.57 1.23
N LEU A 283 -27.00 11.91 1.95
CA LEU A 283 -26.96 12.34 3.36
C LEU A 283 -27.65 11.33 4.28
N SER A 284 -27.78 10.08 3.83
CA SER A 284 -28.53 9.09 4.59
C SER A 284 -27.77 8.70 5.86
N GLY A 285 -28.50 8.64 6.98
CA GLY A 285 -27.93 8.29 8.28
C GLY A 285 -27.00 9.37 8.83
N ASN A 286 -25.74 9.01 9.05
CA ASN A 286 -24.76 9.83 9.74
C ASN A 286 -23.64 10.32 8.82
N SER A 287 -23.79 10.15 7.50
CA SER A 287 -22.69 10.31 6.56
C SER A 287 -23.04 11.27 5.42
N LEU A 288 -22.10 12.14 5.08
CA LEU A 288 -22.04 12.82 3.79
C LEU A 288 -21.28 11.92 2.83
N HIS A 289 -22.01 11.16 2.01
CA HIS A 289 -21.43 10.49 0.86
C HIS A 289 -21.33 11.46 -0.30
N ALA A 290 -20.21 11.44 -1.00
CA ALA A 290 -19.89 12.36 -2.06
C ALA A 290 -19.10 11.65 -3.17
N ARG A 291 -19.43 11.92 -4.44
CA ARG A 291 -18.62 11.44 -5.58
C ARG A 291 -18.67 12.38 -6.77
N SER A 292 -17.60 12.34 -7.57
CA SER A 292 -17.55 12.97 -8.89
C SER A 292 -16.74 12.12 -9.87
N LEU A 293 -16.76 12.53 -11.14
CA LEU A 293 -15.70 12.11 -12.05
C LEU A 293 -14.35 12.60 -11.51
N LEU A 294 -13.35 11.75 -11.57
CA LEU A 294 -11.99 12.07 -11.14
C LEU A 294 -11.40 13.18 -12.02
N SER A 295 -11.64 13.10 -13.32
CA SER A 295 -11.20 14.08 -14.32
C SER A 295 -11.71 15.50 -14.07
N THR A 296 -12.85 15.67 -13.38
CA THR A 296 -13.33 17.00 -13.00
C THR A 296 -12.31 17.77 -12.17
N ILE A 297 -11.54 17.07 -11.34
CA ILE A 297 -10.51 17.65 -10.48
C ILE A 297 -9.13 17.48 -11.13
N THR A 298 -8.80 16.28 -11.61
CA THR A 298 -7.44 15.94 -12.04
C THR A 298 -7.03 16.48 -13.42
N GLU A 299 -8.00 16.88 -14.26
CA GLU A 299 -7.73 17.57 -15.54
C GLU A 299 -7.76 19.10 -15.41
N ASP A 300 -8.08 19.65 -14.23
CA ASP A 300 -7.96 21.09 -14.00
C ASP A 300 -6.49 21.51 -14.10
N SER A 301 -6.22 22.65 -14.75
CA SER A 301 -4.85 23.07 -15.09
C SER A 301 -3.96 23.29 -13.87
N ASP A 302 -4.56 23.57 -12.72
CA ASP A 302 -3.85 23.86 -11.48
C ASP A 302 -3.66 22.63 -10.59
N TRP A 303 -4.28 21.49 -10.92
CA TRP A 303 -4.12 20.24 -10.18
C TRP A 303 -2.66 19.75 -10.20
N GLY A 304 -2.00 19.84 -11.35
CA GLY A 304 -0.67 19.28 -11.59
C GLY A 304 -0.71 17.96 -12.38
N PRO A 305 0.41 17.24 -12.48
CA PRO A 305 0.48 15.97 -13.22
C PRO A 305 -0.50 14.93 -12.67
N TRP A 306 -1.16 14.20 -13.57
CA TRP A 306 -1.99 13.04 -13.26
C TRP A 306 -1.71 11.86 -14.22
N PRO A 307 -1.57 10.61 -13.74
CA PRO A 307 -1.39 10.24 -12.33
C PRO A 307 -0.19 10.96 -11.69
N ASN A 308 -0.34 11.35 -10.43
CA ASN A 308 0.78 11.83 -9.62
C ASN A 308 1.60 10.64 -9.08
N SER A 309 2.68 10.89 -8.36
CA SER A 309 3.56 9.85 -7.80
C SER A 309 2.90 8.96 -6.76
N TYR A 310 1.74 9.37 -6.23
CA TYR A 310 0.93 8.56 -5.32
C TYR A 310 -0.14 7.75 -6.03
N ASN A 311 -0.38 8.00 -7.33
CA ASN A 311 -1.60 7.61 -8.03
C ASN A 311 -2.84 7.85 -7.15
N GLY A 312 -2.93 9.03 -6.54
CA GLY A 312 -3.73 9.23 -5.32
C GLY A 312 -4.03 10.67 -4.96
N VAL A 313 -4.82 10.88 -3.91
CA VAL A 313 -5.24 12.21 -3.44
C VAL A 313 -5.12 12.33 -1.92
N GLY A 314 -4.74 13.51 -1.44
CA GLY A 314 -4.84 13.87 -0.03
C GLY A 314 -6.25 14.37 0.31
N LEU A 315 -6.77 13.96 1.46
CA LEU A 315 -8.14 14.21 1.90
C LEU A 315 -8.17 14.65 3.37
N VAL A 316 -8.99 15.66 3.66
CA VAL A 316 -9.28 16.11 5.03
C VAL A 316 -10.74 16.56 5.13
N GLY A 317 -11.41 16.17 6.21
CA GLY A 317 -12.77 16.57 6.52
C GLY A 317 -12.78 17.85 7.36
N VAL A 318 -13.69 18.77 7.07
CA VAL A 318 -13.85 20.03 7.82
C VAL A 318 -15.34 20.33 7.99
N THR A 319 -15.76 20.60 9.23
CA THR A 319 -17.08 21.14 9.54
C THR A 319 -16.94 22.59 10.01
N ILE A 320 -17.63 23.52 9.36
CA ILE A 320 -17.58 24.96 9.67
C ILE A 320 -18.96 25.46 10.04
N SER A 321 -19.04 26.36 11.03
CA SER A 321 -20.24 27.16 11.30
C SER A 321 -20.03 28.59 10.85
N ALA A 322 -21.02 29.16 10.15
CA ALA A 322 -21.05 30.55 9.75
C ALA A 322 -22.36 31.21 10.18
N GLY A 323 -22.31 32.40 10.76
CA GLY A 323 -23.51 33.12 11.20
C GLY A 323 -23.24 34.54 11.67
N LEU A 324 -24.17 35.10 12.44
CA LEU A 324 -24.00 36.40 13.10
C LEU A 324 -23.83 36.25 14.60
N SER A 325 -22.85 36.95 15.16
CA SER A 325 -22.75 37.26 16.59
C SER A 325 -23.16 38.72 16.80
N GLY A 326 -24.44 38.94 17.07
CA GLY A 326 -25.04 40.28 17.09
C GLY A 326 -25.10 40.89 15.68
N LEU A 327 -24.28 41.92 15.43
CA LEU A 327 -24.17 42.58 14.11
C LEU A 327 -22.92 42.18 13.33
N SER A 328 -22.01 41.44 13.96
CA SER A 328 -20.77 40.98 13.32
C SER A 328 -20.95 39.57 12.78
N ILE A 329 -20.22 39.26 11.71
CA ILE A 329 -20.09 37.88 11.24
C ILE A 329 -19.32 37.05 12.26
N SER A 330 -19.60 35.76 12.30
CA SER A 330 -18.94 34.77 13.13
C SER A 330 -18.77 33.52 12.29
N THR A 331 -17.52 33.16 12.01
CA THR A 331 -17.16 31.96 11.24
C THR A 331 -16.15 31.18 12.05
N GLU A 332 -16.39 29.89 12.28
CA GLU A 332 -15.52 29.03 13.08
C GLU A 332 -15.49 27.61 12.54
N ILE A 333 -14.31 26.97 12.62
CA ILE A 333 -14.20 25.52 12.47
C ILE A 333 -14.84 24.91 13.71
N LEU A 334 -15.83 24.03 13.47
CA LEU A 334 -16.42 23.22 14.53
C LEU A 334 -15.68 21.92 14.70
N ASP A 335 -15.16 21.35 13.61
CA ASP A 335 -14.42 20.11 13.64
C ASP A 335 -13.56 19.84 12.40
N THR A 336 -12.55 18.98 12.54
CA THR A 336 -11.64 18.56 11.47
C THR A 336 -11.21 17.11 11.66
N SER A 337 -11.24 16.31 10.59
CA SER A 337 -10.59 14.99 10.65
C SER A 337 -9.08 15.10 10.64
N ASP A 338 -8.42 14.03 11.09
CA ASP A 338 -7.04 13.71 10.70
C ASP A 338 -6.85 13.71 9.17
N VAL A 339 -5.58 13.74 8.72
CA VAL A 339 -5.24 13.73 7.29
C VAL A 339 -5.09 12.31 6.75
N GLY A 340 -5.70 12.07 5.59
CA GLY A 340 -5.63 10.79 4.89
C GLY A 340 -5.16 10.93 3.44
N VAL A 341 -4.27 10.04 3.00
CA VAL A 341 -3.91 9.90 1.59
C VAL A 341 -4.55 8.64 1.04
N LEU A 342 -5.39 8.79 0.02
CA LEU A 342 -5.91 7.70 -0.76
C LEU A 342 -4.93 7.35 -1.88
N VAL A 343 -4.42 6.12 -1.90
CA VAL A 343 -3.71 5.53 -3.04
C VAL A 343 -4.73 4.73 -3.85
N MET A 344 -4.95 5.07 -5.12
CA MET A 344 -6.00 4.45 -5.95
C MET A 344 -5.52 3.14 -6.57
N THR A 345 -5.24 2.16 -5.72
CA THR A 345 -4.87 0.80 -6.09
C THR A 345 -5.51 -0.21 -5.15
N THR A 346 -5.77 -1.40 -5.69
CA THR A 346 -6.27 -2.58 -4.99
C THR A 346 -5.72 -3.78 -5.71
N GLN A 347 -5.25 -4.78 -4.98
CA GLN A 347 -4.66 -5.96 -5.57
C GLN A 347 -5.75 -7.02 -5.75
N ASN A 348 -5.66 -7.74 -6.87
CA ASN A 348 -6.60 -8.81 -7.21
C ASN A 348 -5.84 -9.94 -7.91
N GLN A 349 -5.96 -11.15 -7.38
CA GLN A 349 -5.45 -12.37 -8.02
C GLN A 349 -6.64 -13.28 -8.29
N THR A 350 -6.78 -13.77 -9.52
CA THR A 350 -7.90 -14.65 -9.95
C THR A 350 -7.45 -16.01 -10.48
N SER A 351 -6.15 -16.23 -10.56
CA SER A 351 -5.52 -17.42 -11.10
C SER A 351 -4.20 -17.68 -10.41
N ASN A 352 -3.72 -18.92 -10.54
CA ASN A 352 -2.40 -19.32 -10.12
C ASN A 352 -1.78 -20.27 -11.15
N THR A 353 -0.55 -20.00 -11.55
CA THR A 353 0.28 -20.88 -12.36
C THR A 353 1.43 -21.38 -11.49
N ALA A 354 1.69 -22.69 -11.50
CA ALA A 354 2.80 -23.24 -10.72
C ALA A 354 4.12 -22.54 -11.07
N PRO A 355 4.97 -22.22 -10.07
CA PRO A 355 6.25 -21.58 -10.31
C PRO A 355 7.20 -22.49 -11.10
N ILE A 356 8.26 -21.90 -11.64
CA ILE A 356 9.30 -22.59 -12.39
C ILE A 356 10.64 -22.39 -11.68
N LEU A 357 11.40 -23.48 -11.54
CA LEU A 357 12.81 -23.44 -11.16
C LEU A 357 13.68 -23.55 -12.41
N SER A 358 14.70 -22.70 -12.51
CA SER A 358 15.69 -22.71 -13.58
C SER A 358 17.06 -22.24 -13.09
N ASP A 359 18.05 -22.30 -13.98
CA ASP A 359 19.37 -21.69 -13.79
C ASP A 359 20.06 -22.12 -12.48
N GLU A 360 20.05 -23.43 -12.24
CA GLU A 360 20.74 -24.03 -11.10
C GLU A 360 22.25 -23.79 -11.17
N ALA A 361 22.84 -23.41 -10.03
CA ALA A 361 24.28 -23.21 -9.90
C ALA A 361 24.76 -23.65 -8.52
N TYR A 362 25.79 -24.49 -8.48
CA TYR A 362 26.44 -24.91 -7.25
C TYR A 362 27.94 -24.64 -7.34
N GLU A 363 28.39 -23.63 -6.61
CA GLU A 363 29.78 -23.15 -6.64
C GLU A 363 30.24 -22.83 -5.21
N ASP A 364 31.45 -23.25 -4.85
CA ASP A 364 32.07 -22.97 -3.54
C ASP A 364 31.18 -23.32 -2.32
N GLY A 365 30.38 -24.39 -2.42
CA GLY A 365 29.48 -24.85 -1.36
C GLY A 365 28.17 -24.05 -1.23
N THR A 366 27.89 -23.12 -2.14
CA THR A 366 26.62 -22.39 -2.23
C THR A 366 25.79 -22.91 -3.40
N LEU A 367 24.55 -23.31 -3.13
CA LEU A 367 23.59 -23.69 -4.15
C LEU A 367 22.61 -22.55 -4.39
N CYS A 368 22.44 -22.15 -5.65
CA CYS A 368 21.47 -21.18 -6.10
C CYS A 368 20.51 -21.78 -7.15
N VAL A 369 19.28 -21.29 -7.17
CA VAL A 369 18.26 -21.59 -8.19
C VAL A 369 17.44 -20.33 -8.46
N THR A 370 17.02 -20.12 -9.71
CA THR A 370 16.09 -19.06 -10.04
C THR A 370 14.65 -19.57 -9.89
N TYR A 371 13.87 -18.90 -9.04
CA TYR A 371 12.43 -19.08 -8.90
C TYR A 371 11.70 -18.02 -9.72
N THR A 372 10.81 -18.43 -10.63
CA THR A 372 9.98 -17.53 -11.42
C THR A 372 8.51 -17.89 -11.29
N ASP A 373 7.66 -16.89 -11.04
CA ASP A 373 6.22 -17.04 -10.93
C ASP A 373 5.50 -16.03 -11.83
N ALA A 374 4.62 -16.51 -12.70
CA ALA A 374 4.00 -15.69 -13.74
C ALA A 374 3.05 -14.61 -13.19
N GLU A 375 2.46 -14.84 -12.02
CA GLU A 375 1.57 -13.91 -11.33
C GLU A 375 2.30 -13.09 -10.25
N ASN A 376 3.63 -13.16 -10.22
CA ASN A 376 4.48 -12.52 -9.23
C ASN A 376 4.19 -12.99 -7.79
N ASN A 377 3.75 -14.24 -7.62
CA ASN A 377 3.52 -14.79 -6.29
C ASN A 377 4.85 -15.00 -5.56
N LEU A 378 4.89 -14.70 -4.27
CA LEU A 378 6.05 -14.95 -3.43
C LEU A 378 6.18 -16.44 -3.08
N ALA A 379 7.42 -16.89 -2.90
CA ALA A 379 7.71 -18.22 -2.39
C ALA A 379 7.41 -18.28 -0.87
N THR A 380 6.39 -19.06 -0.49
CA THR A 380 6.05 -19.34 0.92
C THR A 380 6.93 -20.43 1.53
N MET A 381 7.57 -21.24 0.68
CA MET A 381 8.56 -22.25 1.04
C MET A 381 9.68 -22.24 -0.01
N SER A 382 10.92 -22.38 0.44
CA SER A 382 12.12 -22.31 -0.40
C SER A 382 13.25 -23.15 0.22
N ASP A 383 12.98 -24.44 0.42
CA ASP A 383 13.90 -25.33 1.15
C ASP A 383 14.80 -26.11 0.19
N VAL A 384 16.03 -26.38 0.60
CA VAL A 384 16.90 -27.40 0.00
C VAL A 384 17.27 -28.44 1.05
N ALA A 385 17.10 -29.72 0.72
CA ALA A 385 17.66 -30.82 1.49
C ALA A 385 18.87 -31.45 0.81
N VAL A 386 19.87 -31.76 1.63
CA VAL A 386 21.03 -32.59 1.30
C VAL A 386 21.24 -33.60 2.42
N ASP A 387 21.35 -34.88 2.08
CA ASP A 387 21.34 -35.99 3.05
C ASP A 387 20.22 -35.86 4.10
N ASP A 388 20.57 -35.68 5.38
CA ASP A 388 19.65 -35.52 6.52
C ASP A 388 19.47 -34.04 6.96
N MET A 389 20.00 -33.08 6.20
CA MET A 389 19.97 -31.64 6.53
C MET A 389 19.01 -30.88 5.61
N VAL A 390 18.37 -29.86 6.16
CA VAL A 390 17.47 -28.94 5.42
C VAL A 390 17.94 -27.51 5.67
N PHE A 391 18.06 -26.74 4.60
CA PHE A 391 18.42 -25.33 4.61
C PHE A 391 17.31 -24.52 3.96
N ILE A 392 17.05 -23.33 4.48
CA ILE A 392 16.16 -22.35 3.84
C ILE A 392 17.01 -21.55 2.85
N MET A 393 16.56 -21.42 1.62
CA MET A 393 17.20 -20.60 0.60
C MET A 393 16.76 -19.14 0.75
N THR A 394 17.71 -18.22 0.59
CA THR A 394 17.50 -16.78 0.74
C THR A 394 17.36 -16.12 -0.63
N PRO A 395 16.30 -15.33 -0.87
CA PRO A 395 16.17 -14.57 -2.12
C PRO A 395 17.12 -13.37 -2.17
N ASP A 396 17.50 -12.96 -3.37
CA ASP A 396 18.26 -11.72 -3.63
C ASP A 396 17.37 -10.51 -3.99
N SER A 397 16.10 -10.75 -4.26
CA SER A 397 15.11 -9.76 -4.70
C SER A 397 13.67 -10.28 -4.50
N HIS A 398 12.67 -9.44 -4.72
CA HIS A 398 11.25 -9.79 -4.54
C HIS A 398 10.40 -9.57 -5.80
N LEU A 399 11.04 -9.62 -6.98
CA LEU A 399 10.41 -9.50 -8.30
C LEU A 399 10.24 -10.88 -8.94
N TYR A 400 9.35 -11.70 -8.38
CA TYR A 400 9.16 -13.10 -8.75
C TYR A 400 8.75 -13.34 -10.22
N SER A 401 8.09 -12.36 -10.84
CA SER A 401 7.75 -12.40 -12.27
C SER A 401 8.93 -12.20 -13.23
N GLU A 402 10.05 -11.64 -12.74
CA GLU A 402 11.28 -11.46 -13.50
C GLU A 402 12.32 -12.58 -13.23
N GLY A 403 12.05 -13.44 -12.26
CA GLY A 403 12.95 -14.47 -11.77
C GLY A 403 13.82 -13.96 -10.61
N VAL A 404 13.73 -14.62 -9.47
CA VAL A 404 14.47 -14.31 -8.24
C VAL A 404 15.48 -15.42 -7.97
N SER A 405 16.73 -15.05 -7.67
CA SER A 405 17.74 -16.04 -7.28
C SER A 405 17.60 -16.36 -5.80
N PHE A 406 17.31 -17.61 -5.49
CA PHE A 406 17.33 -18.15 -4.14
C PHE A 406 18.62 -18.93 -3.92
N CYS A 407 19.36 -18.63 -2.85
CA CYS A 407 20.65 -19.27 -2.56
C CYS A 407 20.74 -19.79 -1.12
N ALA A 408 21.46 -20.90 -0.91
CA ALA A 408 21.80 -21.42 0.41
C ALA A 408 23.26 -21.93 0.46
N GLU A 409 23.96 -21.60 1.54
CA GLU A 409 25.29 -22.16 1.83
C GLU A 409 25.12 -23.56 2.47
N ILE A 410 25.18 -24.59 1.63
CA ILE A 410 24.97 -25.99 2.04
C ILE A 410 26.30 -26.69 2.40
N GLY A 411 27.43 -26.13 1.95
CA GLY A 411 28.78 -26.72 2.07
C GLY A 411 29.13 -27.66 0.92
N SER A 412 30.32 -28.25 0.95
CA SER A 412 30.85 -29.17 -0.07
C SER A 412 30.63 -30.65 0.28
N GLY A 413 30.66 -31.54 -0.72
CA GLY A 413 30.75 -33.00 -0.51
C GLY A 413 29.42 -33.74 -0.56
N TYR A 414 28.35 -33.09 -1.01
CA TYR A 414 27.06 -33.73 -1.29
C TYR A 414 26.97 -34.13 -2.76
N ASN A 415 26.31 -35.25 -3.03
CA ASN A 415 26.07 -35.71 -4.40
C ASN A 415 24.71 -35.27 -4.93
N LEU A 416 23.72 -35.11 -4.04
CA LEU A 416 22.34 -34.86 -4.40
C LEU A 416 21.76 -33.76 -3.51
N ALA A 417 21.03 -32.83 -4.12
CA ALA A 417 20.11 -31.93 -3.44
C ALA A 417 18.69 -32.15 -3.94
N THR A 418 17.72 -31.97 -3.05
CA THR A 418 16.32 -31.84 -3.42
C THR A 418 15.81 -30.49 -2.96
N LEU A 419 15.34 -29.67 -3.90
CA LEU A 419 14.75 -28.37 -3.64
C LEU A 419 13.23 -28.52 -3.57
N TRP A 420 12.60 -27.83 -2.63
CA TRP A 420 11.15 -27.73 -2.48
C TRP A 420 10.73 -26.26 -2.40
N PHE A 421 9.93 -25.84 -3.37
CA PHE A 421 9.38 -24.49 -3.43
C PHE A 421 7.86 -24.54 -3.45
N SER A 422 7.23 -23.52 -2.87
CA SER A 422 5.79 -23.32 -2.98
C SER A 422 5.44 -21.85 -3.08
N ASP A 423 4.48 -21.51 -3.95
CA ASP A 423 3.84 -20.20 -4.02
C ASP A 423 2.72 -20.03 -2.97
N GLY A 424 2.46 -21.05 -2.14
CA GLY A 424 1.37 -21.13 -1.16
C GLY A 424 0.18 -21.99 -1.61
N SER A 425 0.07 -22.30 -2.90
CA SER A 425 -0.99 -23.13 -3.49
C SER A 425 -0.40 -24.35 -4.21
N GLU A 426 0.55 -24.13 -5.13
CA GLU A 426 1.27 -25.15 -5.85
C GLU A 426 2.64 -25.42 -5.20
N ASN A 427 3.12 -26.65 -5.35
CA ASN A 427 4.40 -27.10 -4.81
C ASN A 427 5.22 -27.73 -5.94
N ILE A 428 6.47 -27.31 -6.07
CA ILE A 428 7.40 -27.85 -7.05
C ILE A 428 8.63 -28.41 -6.35
N SER A 429 9.19 -29.46 -6.94
CA SER A 429 10.41 -30.08 -6.46
C SER A 429 11.39 -30.27 -7.60
N LEU A 430 12.67 -29.98 -7.35
CA LEU A 430 13.75 -30.20 -8.30
C LEU A 430 14.84 -31.02 -7.60
N GLU A 431 15.22 -32.14 -8.21
CA GLU A 431 16.35 -32.95 -7.77
C GLU A 431 17.57 -32.58 -8.60
N LEU A 432 18.67 -32.23 -7.93
CA LEU A 432 19.92 -31.78 -8.53
C LEU A 432 21.06 -32.70 -8.11
N GLU A 433 21.83 -33.19 -9.08
CA GLU A 433 23.12 -33.81 -8.83
C GLU A 433 24.13 -32.68 -8.55
N LEU A 434 24.50 -32.52 -7.28
CA LEU A 434 25.38 -31.46 -6.77
C LEU A 434 26.85 -31.78 -6.88
N GLY A 435 27.19 -33.02 -7.21
CA GLY A 435 28.59 -33.40 -7.33
C GLY A 435 29.30 -32.30 -8.10
N GLU A 436 30.40 -31.76 -7.56
CA GLU A 436 31.40 -31.15 -8.43
C GLU A 436 31.48 -32.13 -9.56
N GLY A 437 31.06 -31.69 -10.76
CA GLY A 437 30.97 -32.54 -11.91
C GLY A 437 32.39 -32.96 -12.15
N CYS A 438 32.82 -34.03 -11.49
CA CYS A 438 34.17 -34.41 -11.57
C CYS A 438 34.21 -35.02 -12.93
N GLN A 439 34.79 -34.25 -13.85
CA GLN A 439 34.95 -34.69 -15.20
C GLN A 439 35.64 -36.04 -15.11
N SER A 440 34.95 -37.12 -15.44
CA SER A 440 35.46 -38.47 -15.24
C SER A 440 36.90 -38.57 -15.78
N GLY A 441 37.85 -38.82 -14.87
CA GLY A 441 39.27 -38.78 -15.15
C GLY A 441 40.04 -37.52 -14.69
N ASP A 442 39.42 -36.51 -14.09
CA ASP A 442 40.05 -35.32 -13.48
C ASP A 442 40.32 -35.58 -11.99
N ALA A 443 41.25 -36.49 -11.73
CA ALA A 443 41.52 -36.97 -10.39
C ALA A 443 42.18 -35.93 -9.48
N ASN A 444 42.72 -34.82 -10.02
CA ASN A 444 43.36 -33.76 -9.26
C ASN A 444 42.51 -32.47 -9.13
N GLY A 445 41.35 -32.41 -9.80
CA GLY A 445 40.41 -31.29 -9.74
C GLY A 445 40.94 -30.02 -10.41
N ASP A 446 41.84 -30.15 -11.40
CA ASP A 446 42.43 -29.01 -12.10
C ASP A 446 41.67 -28.60 -13.38
N GLY A 447 40.57 -29.29 -13.69
CA GLY A 447 39.71 -29.06 -14.84
C GLY A 447 40.26 -29.62 -16.15
N LEU A 448 41.39 -30.35 -16.14
CA LEU A 448 42.05 -30.88 -17.33
C LEU A 448 42.39 -32.36 -17.20
N VAL A 449 41.69 -33.24 -17.91
CA VAL A 449 42.04 -34.67 -17.95
C VAL A 449 43.33 -34.93 -18.73
N ASN A 450 44.41 -35.22 -18.00
CA ASN A 450 45.75 -35.41 -18.52
C ASN A 450 46.58 -36.43 -17.71
N VAL A 451 47.90 -36.46 -17.94
CA VAL A 451 48.79 -37.43 -17.30
C VAL A 451 48.92 -37.21 -15.79
N LEU A 452 48.65 -36.00 -15.29
CA LEU A 452 48.67 -35.68 -13.87
C LEU A 452 47.56 -36.42 -13.12
N ASP A 453 46.41 -36.64 -13.75
CA ASP A 453 45.31 -37.41 -13.17
C ASP A 453 45.66 -38.88 -13.02
N ILE A 454 46.38 -39.46 -13.97
CA ILE A 454 46.90 -40.83 -13.85
C ILE A 454 47.79 -40.94 -12.61
N VAL A 455 48.61 -39.93 -12.33
CA VAL A 455 49.47 -39.91 -11.15
C VAL A 455 48.62 -39.83 -9.88
N SER A 456 47.60 -38.98 -9.85
CA SER A 456 46.68 -38.87 -8.72
C SER A 456 45.90 -40.17 -8.47
N THR A 457 45.30 -40.78 -9.50
CA THR A 457 44.62 -42.08 -9.40
C THR A 457 45.57 -43.19 -8.97
N THR A 458 46.81 -43.20 -9.46
CA THR A 458 47.83 -44.19 -9.03
C THR A 458 48.17 -44.03 -7.55
N ASN A 459 48.29 -42.79 -7.07
CA ASN A 459 48.55 -42.53 -5.66
C ASN A 459 47.39 -42.99 -4.78
N LEU A 460 46.14 -42.85 -5.25
CA LEU A 460 44.96 -43.37 -4.56
C LEU A 460 44.99 -44.89 -4.47
N ILE A 461 45.30 -45.59 -5.57
CA ILE A 461 45.40 -47.07 -5.61
C ILE A 461 46.50 -47.59 -4.67
N LEU A 462 47.62 -46.86 -4.56
CA LEU A 462 48.75 -47.26 -3.73
C LEU A 462 48.60 -46.82 -2.26
N SER A 463 47.60 -46.01 -1.93
CA SER A 463 47.35 -45.57 -0.56
C SER A 463 46.62 -46.65 0.22
N GLU A 464 47.19 -47.06 1.36
CA GLU A 464 46.60 -48.06 2.26
C GLU A 464 45.33 -47.53 2.97
N PHE A 465 45.10 -46.21 2.92
CA PHE A 465 43.95 -45.50 3.52
C PHE A 465 43.44 -44.36 2.61
N GLY A 466 43.47 -44.55 1.29
CA GLY A 466 42.93 -43.55 0.35
C GLY A 466 41.43 -43.41 0.52
N GLU A 467 40.94 -42.16 0.64
CA GLU A 467 39.50 -41.89 0.50
C GLU A 467 39.08 -42.18 -0.93
N TYR A 468 37.87 -42.73 -1.09
CA TYR A 468 37.31 -42.97 -2.41
C TYR A 468 37.13 -41.62 -3.13
N ASN A 469 37.72 -41.52 -4.31
CA ASN A 469 37.58 -40.36 -5.19
C ASN A 469 36.73 -40.74 -6.43
N PRO A 470 35.50 -40.23 -6.57
CA PRO A 470 34.62 -40.56 -7.70
C PRO A 470 35.20 -40.13 -9.06
N CYS A 471 36.07 -39.12 -9.10
CA CYS A 471 36.81 -38.71 -10.31
C CYS A 471 37.73 -39.79 -10.87
N SER A 472 38.21 -40.65 -9.97
CA SER A 472 39.19 -41.70 -10.24
C SER A 472 38.55 -43.06 -10.52
N ASP A 473 37.24 -43.23 -10.32
CA ASP A 473 36.46 -44.38 -10.78
C ASP A 473 35.95 -44.10 -12.21
N VAL A 474 36.85 -44.22 -13.18
CA VAL A 474 36.60 -43.84 -14.58
C VAL A 474 35.71 -44.87 -15.28
N ASN A 475 35.67 -46.11 -14.78
CA ASN A 475 34.83 -47.17 -15.35
C ASN A 475 33.48 -47.35 -14.63
N ALA A 476 33.25 -46.62 -13.53
CA ALA A 476 32.06 -46.63 -12.70
C ALA A 476 31.71 -48.02 -12.14
N ASP A 477 32.73 -48.82 -11.80
CA ASP A 477 32.55 -50.16 -11.21
C ASP A 477 32.51 -50.15 -9.67
N GLY A 478 32.73 -48.98 -9.06
CA GLY A 478 32.69 -48.75 -7.62
C GLY A 478 34.01 -49.04 -6.90
N ASP A 479 35.06 -49.47 -7.61
CA ASP A 479 36.37 -49.81 -7.04
C ASP A 479 37.51 -49.10 -7.81
N ILE A 480 38.21 -48.15 -7.19
CA ILE A 480 39.37 -47.49 -7.83
C ILE A 480 40.55 -48.45 -7.92
N ASN A 481 40.88 -48.90 -9.13
CA ASN A 481 41.92 -49.87 -9.38
C ASN A 481 42.63 -49.65 -10.73
N VAL A 482 43.46 -50.61 -11.14
CA VAL A 482 44.23 -50.50 -12.38
C VAL A 482 43.35 -50.38 -13.64
N LEU A 483 42.09 -50.84 -13.57
CA LEU A 483 41.13 -50.72 -14.66
C LEU A 483 40.74 -49.26 -14.92
N ASP A 484 40.69 -48.41 -13.91
CA ASP A 484 40.46 -46.97 -14.06
C ASP A 484 41.62 -46.27 -14.73
N ILE A 485 42.86 -46.64 -14.39
CA ILE A 485 44.04 -46.14 -15.10
C ILE A 485 43.96 -46.52 -16.59
N VAL A 486 43.53 -47.74 -16.91
CA VAL A 486 43.40 -48.18 -18.31
C VAL A 486 42.30 -47.37 -19.02
N ALA A 487 41.17 -47.14 -18.37
CA ALA A 487 40.08 -46.32 -18.91
C ALA A 487 40.54 -44.87 -19.13
N LEU A 488 41.25 -44.29 -18.16
CA LEU A 488 41.81 -42.94 -18.21
C LEU A 488 42.86 -42.75 -19.32
N VAL A 489 43.77 -43.72 -19.48
CA VAL A 489 44.74 -43.72 -20.58
C VAL A 489 44.03 -43.78 -21.94
N ASN A 490 42.99 -44.61 -22.07
CA ASN A 490 42.20 -44.69 -23.29
C ASN A 490 41.46 -43.37 -23.57
N LEU A 491 41.01 -42.67 -22.53
CA LEU A 491 40.37 -41.36 -22.65
C LEU A 491 41.36 -40.28 -23.14
N ILE A 492 42.57 -40.24 -22.56
CA ILE A 492 43.65 -39.30 -22.94
C ILE A 492 44.17 -39.58 -24.36
N LEU A 493 44.29 -40.85 -24.75
CA LEU A 493 44.79 -41.24 -26.07
C LEU A 493 43.69 -41.28 -27.14
N GLY A 494 42.43 -41.50 -26.75
CA GLY A 494 41.26 -41.57 -27.64
C GLY A 494 40.85 -40.22 -28.22
N ASN A 495 41.20 -39.12 -27.55
CA ASN A 495 41.02 -37.74 -28.03
C ASN A 495 42.08 -37.30 -29.07
N ARG A 496 42.96 -38.20 -29.52
CA ARG A 496 43.94 -37.94 -30.59
C ARG A 496 43.63 -38.79 -31.83
N ASN A 497 42.54 -38.45 -32.52
CA ASN A 497 42.32 -38.79 -33.93
C ASN A 497 41.92 -37.57 -34.74
#